data_AF-A0A3R7BKY9-F1
#
_entry.id   AF-A0A3R7BKY9-F1
#
_cell.length_a   1.000
_cell.length_b   1.000
_cell.length_c   1.000
_cell.angle_alpha   90.00
_cell.angle_beta   90.00
_cell.angle_gamma   90.00
#
_symmetry.space_group_name_H-M   'P 1'
#
loop_
_entity.id
_entity.type
_entity.pdbx_description
1 polymer ?
#
loop_
_entity_poly.entity_id
_entity_poly.type
_entity_poly.pdbx_seq_one_letter_code
_entity_poly.pdbx_strand_id
1 'polypeptide(L)'
;MRIIPDVKTLFKGNLRVLLVRRVLLTVSGGLTAGLSTLYIKETLGADAVILGLFGSIWSAVFVFFILIGGWIGDRYDRKKVLLLGTALTLINPIIYALAPNWHVLILVNFLGALGSAISSPVYNAILYSSIEQKKRSQIVATLAVMASIANMVTPPLSAYLIQVMGGLEEIRKMFVAQFLISLVVWIYTFKKLMTMPSSERNEIKGVVDAAKDMFFQMKKVYRMSKERKASSWIVMFLLGPFAWQLVSPFWPIYASEVCKSSLLIIGLLPTVDSIIRIFLQIPLAKISDRKGRKRVILLIRPFRYAALVVFILGGSYKNAVTPFVPLFVWMLDAVGTSTGSSFWALRTEVMPKKVQSTWNALLNFVWYLSSIPASLLGGILWNIDPRLPFLFALIVDAGFRLPILIRYVPETIVRMRKAPRIGPHILIYGLSEAGLTSTARLVQRSMKAEIINAAQTDTKRLSKILRSEKRPLIIEGTPALYAAKDEQESVRVLLVASREERTRRRSQKSKKPEFVAFKELEEEDRKVDRIARRLYHADLSSMPPFDVAINTERVPPKKVAKIIAVLREKEDEEKE
;
A
#
# COMPACT_ATOMS: atom_id res chain seq x y z
N MET A 1 -9.00 -20.91 -1.86
CA MET A 1 -8.15 -20.06 -2.71
C MET A 1 -9.05 -19.23 -3.64
N ARG A 2 -9.54 -18.04 -3.22
CA ARG A 2 -10.32 -17.15 -4.12
C ARG A 2 -9.33 -16.18 -4.77
N ILE A 3 -8.86 -16.54 -5.96
CA ILE A 3 -7.81 -15.81 -6.71
C ILE A 3 -8.39 -14.57 -7.41
N ILE A 4 -9.71 -14.49 -7.56
CA ILE A 4 -10.39 -13.39 -8.22
C ILE A 4 -11.51 -12.90 -7.26
N PRO A 5 -11.56 -11.60 -6.90
CA PRO A 5 -12.63 -11.05 -6.07
C PRO A 5 -13.98 -11.15 -6.80
N ASP A 6 -15.07 -10.83 -6.12
CA ASP A 6 -16.46 -10.94 -6.60
C ASP A 6 -16.71 -10.15 -7.90
N VAL A 7 -16.31 -10.74 -9.05
CA VAL A 7 -16.28 -10.12 -10.39
C VAL A 7 -17.67 -9.64 -10.79
N LYS A 8 -18.71 -10.23 -10.21
CA LYS A 8 -20.11 -9.84 -10.43
C LYS A 8 -20.35 -8.36 -10.14
N THR A 9 -19.62 -7.75 -9.21
CA THR A 9 -19.73 -6.32 -8.89
C THR A 9 -19.15 -5.41 -9.97
N LEU A 10 -18.09 -5.84 -10.66
CA LEU A 10 -17.46 -5.10 -11.75
C LEU A 10 -18.36 -4.99 -12.99
N PHE A 11 -19.29 -5.93 -13.18
CA PHE A 11 -20.19 -5.96 -14.33
C PHE A 11 -21.50 -5.18 -14.14
N LYS A 12 -21.64 -4.42 -13.04
CA LYS A 12 -22.85 -3.63 -12.75
C LYS A 12 -22.59 -2.12 -12.87
N GLY A 13 -23.61 -1.40 -13.35
CA GLY A 13 -23.67 0.07 -13.36
C GLY A 13 -22.44 0.75 -13.98
N ASN A 14 -21.99 1.82 -13.34
CA ASN A 14 -20.85 2.62 -13.80
C ASN A 14 -19.53 1.85 -13.81
N LEU A 15 -19.34 0.85 -12.93
CA LEU A 15 -18.12 0.04 -12.90
C LEU A 15 -17.92 -0.76 -14.18
N ARG A 16 -19.01 -1.28 -14.78
CA ARG A 16 -18.95 -1.97 -16.08
C ARG A 16 -18.44 -1.03 -17.17
N VAL A 17 -18.95 0.20 -17.20
CA VAL A 17 -18.58 1.21 -18.18
C VAL A 17 -17.10 1.56 -18.04
N LEU A 18 -16.63 1.77 -16.81
CA LEU A 18 -15.23 2.09 -16.53
C LEU A 18 -14.29 0.92 -16.84
N LEU A 19 -14.70 -0.32 -16.60
CA LEU A 19 -13.94 -1.53 -16.96
C LEU A 19 -13.78 -1.64 -18.48
N VAL A 20 -14.89 -1.60 -19.23
CA VAL A 20 -14.86 -1.69 -20.71
C VAL A 20 -14.02 -0.56 -21.29
N ARG A 21 -14.22 0.67 -20.81
CA ARG A 21 -13.41 1.83 -21.18
C ARG A 21 -11.93 1.58 -20.91
N ARG A 22 -11.56 1.08 -19.72
CA ARG A 22 -10.15 0.85 -19.36
C ARG A 22 -9.49 -0.17 -20.27
N VAL A 23 -10.15 -1.29 -20.55
CA VAL A 23 -9.61 -2.35 -21.41
C VAL A 23 -9.46 -1.85 -22.84
N LEU A 24 -10.52 -1.28 -23.43
CA LEU A 24 -10.48 -0.81 -24.81
C LEU A 24 -9.49 0.36 -25.02
N LEU A 25 -9.35 1.27 -24.06
CA LEU A 25 -8.31 2.30 -24.13
C LEU A 25 -6.90 1.73 -23.96
N THR A 26 -6.74 0.61 -23.25
CA THR A 26 -5.44 -0.07 -23.14
C THR A 26 -5.09 -0.77 -24.45
N VAL A 27 -6.05 -1.41 -25.11
CA VAL A 27 -5.88 -1.91 -26.49
C VAL A 27 -5.51 -0.76 -27.42
N SER A 28 -6.29 0.32 -27.40
CA SER A 28 -6.07 1.53 -28.21
C SER A 28 -4.64 2.09 -28.02
N GLY A 29 -4.19 2.32 -26.78
CA GLY A 29 -2.84 2.79 -26.51
C GLY A 29 -1.74 1.76 -26.80
N GLY A 30 -2.06 0.46 -26.72
CA GLY A 30 -1.17 -0.63 -27.06
C GLY A 30 -0.81 -0.68 -28.55
N LEU A 31 -1.68 -0.16 -29.42
CA LEU A 31 -1.42 -0.11 -30.87
C LEU A 31 -0.21 0.76 -31.24
N THR A 32 0.22 1.66 -30.37
CA THR A 32 1.35 2.57 -30.62
C THR A 32 2.37 2.57 -29.48
N ALA A 33 2.18 1.69 -28.49
CA ALA A 33 3.04 1.60 -27.32
C ALA A 33 4.47 1.17 -27.71
N GLY A 34 5.46 1.90 -27.20
CA GLY A 34 6.89 1.64 -27.45
C GLY A 34 7.38 2.13 -28.83
N LEU A 35 6.54 2.12 -29.85
CA LEU A 35 6.91 2.54 -31.21
C LEU A 35 6.65 4.03 -31.49
N SER A 36 5.72 4.66 -30.77
CA SER A 36 5.39 6.08 -30.96
C SER A 36 6.58 7.01 -30.70
N THR A 37 7.41 6.75 -29.68
CA THR A 37 8.64 7.53 -29.43
C THR A 37 9.66 7.37 -30.54
N LEU A 38 9.74 6.17 -31.13
CA LEU A 38 10.63 5.89 -32.25
C LEU A 38 10.16 6.64 -33.50
N TYR A 39 8.86 6.59 -33.81
CA TYR A 39 8.24 7.34 -34.90
C TYR A 39 8.48 8.86 -34.79
N ILE A 40 8.35 9.41 -33.59
CA ILE A 40 8.59 10.84 -33.36
C ILE A 40 10.05 11.23 -33.67
N LYS A 41 11.00 10.36 -33.33
CA LYS A 41 12.42 10.60 -33.54
C LYS A 41 12.85 10.31 -34.98
N GLU A 42 12.60 9.10 -35.47
CA GLU A 42 13.09 8.61 -36.76
C GLU A 42 12.29 9.15 -37.96
N THR A 43 10.97 9.30 -37.83
CA THR A 43 10.11 9.71 -38.95
C THR A 43 9.76 11.19 -38.92
N LEU A 44 9.47 11.75 -37.75
CA LEU A 44 9.10 13.16 -37.61
C LEU A 44 10.30 14.10 -37.36
N GLY A 45 11.50 13.54 -37.18
CA GLY A 45 12.76 14.28 -37.06
C GLY A 45 12.94 15.03 -35.74
N ALA A 46 12.31 14.59 -34.65
CA ALA A 46 12.50 15.20 -33.34
C ALA A 46 13.84 14.73 -32.73
N ASP A 47 14.62 15.66 -32.19
CA ASP A 47 15.79 15.32 -31.40
C ASP A 47 15.42 14.88 -29.96
N ALA A 48 16.42 14.47 -29.18
CA ALA A 48 16.17 14.02 -27.80
C ALA A 48 15.73 15.15 -26.86
N VAL A 49 16.15 16.39 -27.12
CA VAL A 49 15.76 17.56 -26.33
C VAL A 49 14.27 17.86 -26.53
N ILE A 50 13.76 17.75 -27.76
CA ILE A 50 12.35 17.89 -28.09
C ILE A 50 11.51 16.80 -27.40
N LEU A 51 11.99 15.55 -27.36
CA LEU A 51 11.30 14.49 -26.60
C LEU A 51 11.23 14.80 -25.10
N GLY A 52 12.29 15.36 -24.53
CA GLY A 52 12.31 15.87 -23.15
C GLY A 52 11.33 17.04 -22.97
N LEU A 53 11.31 17.98 -23.92
CA LEU A 53 10.44 19.15 -23.92
C LEU A 53 8.95 18.75 -23.95
N PHE A 54 8.57 17.70 -24.68
CA PHE A 54 7.21 17.17 -24.65
C PHE A 54 6.78 16.75 -23.23
N GLY A 55 7.68 16.07 -22.49
CA GLY A 55 7.45 15.74 -21.08
C GLY A 55 7.33 16.98 -20.19
N SER A 56 8.14 18.01 -20.45
CA SER A 56 8.09 19.29 -19.73
C SER A 56 6.79 20.06 -19.98
N ILE A 57 6.36 20.17 -21.25
CA ILE A 57 5.09 20.79 -21.65
C ILE A 57 3.94 20.05 -20.99
N TRP A 58 3.92 18.71 -21.08
CA TRP A 58 2.89 17.90 -20.45
C TRP A 58 2.80 18.19 -18.96
N SER A 59 3.94 18.19 -18.26
CA SER A 59 4.01 18.42 -16.82
C SER A 59 3.56 19.83 -16.44
N ALA A 60 4.00 20.86 -17.18
CA ALA A 60 3.66 22.26 -16.92
C ALA A 60 2.17 22.53 -17.09
N VAL A 61 1.59 22.08 -18.21
CA VAL A 61 0.15 22.20 -18.47
C VAL A 61 -0.63 21.43 -17.41
N PHE A 62 -0.21 20.21 -17.06
CA PHE A 62 -0.92 19.40 -16.07
C PHE A 62 -0.91 20.05 -14.67
N VAL A 63 0.22 20.59 -14.21
CA VAL A 63 0.31 21.32 -12.91
C VAL A 63 -0.61 22.54 -12.89
N PHE A 64 -0.64 23.29 -13.99
CA PHE A 64 -1.44 24.51 -14.07
C PHE A 64 -2.93 24.21 -14.08
N PHE A 65 -3.35 23.23 -14.89
CA PHE A 65 -4.77 22.95 -15.12
C PHE A 65 -5.39 21.92 -14.18
N ILE A 66 -4.63 21.12 -13.42
CA ILE A 66 -5.22 20.10 -12.52
C ILE A 66 -6.11 20.72 -11.44
N LEU A 67 -5.76 21.92 -10.94
CA LEU A 67 -6.58 22.64 -9.95
C LEU A 67 -7.91 23.06 -10.56
N ILE A 68 -7.86 23.60 -11.77
CA ILE A 68 -9.04 24.00 -12.54
C ILE A 68 -9.91 22.77 -12.85
N GLY A 69 -9.30 21.68 -13.30
CA GLY A 69 -9.99 20.42 -13.59
C GLY A 69 -10.72 19.83 -12.38
N GLY A 70 -10.09 19.85 -11.20
CA GLY A 70 -10.73 19.45 -9.94
C GLY A 70 -11.93 20.33 -9.59
N TRP A 71 -11.76 21.65 -9.66
CA TRP A 71 -12.82 22.62 -9.39
C TRP A 71 -14.00 22.50 -10.36
N ILE A 72 -13.75 22.33 -11.66
CA ILE A 72 -14.80 22.09 -12.66
C ILE A 72 -15.52 20.77 -12.33
N GLY A 73 -14.76 19.72 -12.00
CA GLY A 73 -15.29 18.40 -11.66
C GLY A 73 -16.17 18.35 -10.41
N ASP A 74 -15.95 19.25 -9.46
CA ASP A 74 -16.77 19.36 -8.25
C ASP A 74 -18.03 20.21 -8.46
N ARG A 75 -18.03 21.11 -9.46
CA ARG A 75 -19.14 22.06 -9.73
C ARG A 75 -20.14 21.59 -10.77
N TYR A 76 -19.63 20.92 -11.80
CA TYR A 76 -20.43 20.49 -12.93
C TYR A 76 -20.69 19.00 -12.86
N ASP A 77 -21.65 18.52 -13.65
CA ASP A 77 -21.94 17.10 -13.76
C ASP A 77 -20.66 16.34 -14.14
N ARG A 78 -20.25 15.40 -13.28
CA ARG A 78 -19.00 14.66 -13.42
C ARG A 78 -18.92 13.88 -14.74
N LYS A 79 -20.05 13.40 -15.27
CA LYS A 79 -20.06 12.73 -16.58
C LYS A 79 -19.74 13.72 -17.69
N LYS A 80 -20.35 14.90 -17.70
CA LYS A 80 -20.08 15.94 -18.72
C LYS A 80 -18.62 16.41 -18.69
N VAL A 81 -18.07 16.65 -17.50
CA VAL A 81 -16.67 17.09 -17.35
C VAL A 81 -15.70 16.00 -17.80
N LEU A 82 -15.96 14.73 -17.46
CA LEU A 82 -15.17 13.60 -17.94
C LEU A 82 -15.18 13.50 -19.47
N LEU A 83 -16.35 13.65 -20.10
CA LEU A 83 -16.51 13.59 -21.55
C LEU A 83 -15.80 14.74 -22.26
N LEU A 84 -15.86 15.95 -21.70
CA LEU A 84 -15.14 17.12 -22.23
C LEU A 84 -13.63 16.93 -22.16
N GLY A 85 -13.10 16.55 -21.00
CA GLY A 85 -11.66 16.31 -20.84
C GLY A 85 -11.16 15.16 -21.74
N THR A 86 -11.95 14.11 -21.91
CA THR A 86 -11.59 12.98 -22.79
C THR A 86 -11.79 13.27 -24.28
N ALA A 87 -12.68 14.20 -24.66
CA ALA A 87 -12.80 14.67 -26.04
C ALA A 87 -11.55 15.45 -26.48
N LEU A 88 -10.95 16.26 -25.59
CA LEU A 88 -9.69 16.94 -25.88
C LEU A 88 -8.55 15.94 -26.16
N THR A 89 -8.47 14.86 -25.38
CA THR A 89 -7.46 13.80 -25.61
C THR A 89 -7.76 12.93 -26.83
N LEU A 90 -9.03 12.85 -27.24
CA LEU A 90 -9.46 11.99 -28.34
C LEU A 90 -8.89 12.43 -29.69
N ILE A 91 -8.60 13.71 -29.85
CA ILE A 91 -8.08 14.28 -31.10
C ILE A 91 -6.58 13.96 -31.30
N ASN A 92 -5.88 13.58 -30.23
CA ASN A 92 -4.43 13.36 -30.27
C ASN A 92 -3.98 12.30 -31.30
N PRO A 93 -4.57 11.09 -31.38
CA PRO A 93 -4.08 10.08 -32.31
C PRO A 93 -4.25 10.49 -33.77
N ILE A 94 -5.33 11.19 -34.14
CA ILE A 94 -5.50 11.66 -35.52
C ILE A 94 -4.49 12.75 -35.88
N ILE A 95 -4.13 13.62 -34.94
CA ILE A 95 -3.04 14.59 -35.15
C ILE A 95 -1.71 13.86 -35.35
N TYR A 96 -1.40 12.83 -34.57
CA TYR A 96 -0.19 12.01 -34.77
C TYR A 96 -0.14 11.35 -36.15
N ALA A 97 -1.28 10.82 -36.62
CA ALA A 97 -1.38 10.19 -37.94
C ALA A 97 -1.12 11.18 -39.09
N LEU A 98 -1.61 12.42 -38.94
CA LEU A 98 -1.51 13.46 -39.97
C LEU A 98 -0.29 14.38 -39.80
N ALA A 99 0.50 14.22 -38.73
CA ALA A 99 1.61 15.10 -38.41
C ALA A 99 2.67 15.07 -39.53
N PRO A 100 2.98 16.20 -40.17
CA PRO A 100 4.06 16.26 -41.16
C PRO A 100 5.44 16.32 -40.49
N ASN A 101 5.51 16.90 -39.29
CA ASN A 101 6.73 17.06 -38.51
C ASN A 101 6.41 17.10 -37.01
N TRP A 102 7.45 17.14 -36.18
CA TRP A 102 7.30 17.11 -34.72
C TRP A 102 6.68 18.37 -34.11
N HIS A 103 6.68 19.53 -34.78
CA HIS A 103 6.19 20.80 -34.20
C HIS A 103 4.70 20.71 -33.85
N VAL A 104 3.91 20.03 -34.68
CA VAL A 104 2.46 19.83 -34.45
C VAL A 104 2.23 19.03 -33.16
N LEU A 105 3.19 18.21 -32.73
CA LEU A 105 3.08 17.43 -31.50
C LEU A 105 3.18 18.27 -30.22
N ILE A 106 3.65 19.52 -30.29
CA ILE A 106 3.54 20.47 -29.18
C ILE A 106 2.07 20.66 -28.80
N LEU A 107 1.21 20.87 -29.80
CA LEU A 107 -0.24 21.00 -29.60
C LEU A 107 -0.84 19.71 -29.04
N VAL A 108 -0.37 18.54 -29.50
CA VAL A 108 -0.83 17.24 -29.00
C VAL A 108 -0.52 17.05 -27.52
N ASN A 109 0.70 17.42 -27.10
CA ASN A 109 1.09 17.36 -25.69
C ASN A 109 0.29 18.35 -24.83
N PHE A 110 0.05 19.56 -25.35
CA PHE A 110 -0.78 20.56 -24.67
C PHE A 110 -2.23 20.08 -24.49
N LEU A 111 -2.90 19.68 -25.57
CA LEU A 111 -4.29 19.20 -25.53
C LEU A 111 -4.41 17.92 -24.70
N GLY A 112 -3.43 17.02 -24.82
CA GLY A 112 -3.35 15.80 -24.03
C GLY A 112 -3.25 16.08 -22.53
N ALA A 113 -2.36 16.98 -22.13
CA ALA A 113 -2.18 17.34 -20.73
C ALA A 113 -3.38 18.11 -20.17
N LEU A 114 -3.95 19.05 -20.94
CA LEU A 114 -5.14 19.80 -20.56
C LEU A 114 -6.35 18.87 -20.37
N GLY A 115 -6.63 18.01 -21.35
CA GLY A 115 -7.72 17.05 -21.28
C GLY A 115 -7.53 16.03 -20.14
N SER A 116 -6.29 15.61 -19.89
CA SER A 116 -5.96 14.72 -18.77
C SER A 116 -6.11 15.41 -17.41
N ALA A 117 -5.74 16.69 -17.29
CA ALA A 117 -5.86 17.47 -16.07
C ALA A 117 -7.34 17.67 -15.66
N ILE A 118 -8.23 17.79 -16.64
CA ILE A 118 -9.68 17.89 -16.43
C ILE A 118 -10.29 16.51 -16.13
N SER A 119 -9.98 15.49 -16.94
CA SER A 119 -10.64 14.18 -16.86
C SER A 119 -10.16 13.29 -15.72
N SER A 120 -8.88 13.36 -15.32
CA SER A 120 -8.28 12.47 -14.31
C SER A 120 -8.89 12.58 -12.91
N PRO A 121 -9.06 13.78 -12.30
CA PRO A 121 -9.66 13.89 -10.97
C PRO A 121 -11.11 13.40 -10.99
N VAL A 122 -11.85 13.72 -12.04
CA VAL A 122 -13.25 13.34 -12.23
C VAL A 122 -13.41 11.84 -12.42
N TYR A 123 -12.56 11.21 -13.24
CA TYR A 123 -12.53 9.76 -13.42
C TYR A 123 -12.31 9.05 -12.09
N ASN A 124 -11.32 9.50 -11.29
CA ASN A 124 -11.05 8.91 -9.99
C ASN A 124 -12.22 9.10 -9.01
N ALA A 125 -12.85 10.28 -9.01
CA ALA A 125 -14.02 10.54 -8.18
C ALA A 125 -15.18 9.59 -8.50
N ILE A 126 -15.51 9.41 -9.79
CA ILE A 126 -16.55 8.47 -10.26
C ILE A 126 -16.20 7.03 -9.90
N LEU A 127 -14.94 6.64 -10.10
CA LEU A 127 -14.48 5.28 -9.78
C LEU A 127 -14.63 5.00 -8.27
N TYR A 128 -14.08 5.86 -7.42
CA TYR A 128 -14.09 5.62 -5.97
C TYR A 128 -15.47 5.82 -5.32
N SER A 129 -16.35 6.65 -5.89
CA SER A 129 -17.74 6.76 -5.42
C SER A 129 -18.58 5.54 -5.80
N SER A 130 -18.22 4.85 -6.89
CA SER A 130 -18.91 3.63 -7.34
C SER A 130 -18.46 2.36 -6.60
N ILE A 131 -17.50 2.47 -5.67
CA ILE A 131 -16.90 1.31 -4.99
C ILE A 131 -17.00 1.43 -3.47
N GLU A 132 -17.56 0.39 -2.83
CA GLU A 132 -17.50 0.20 -1.38
C GLU A 132 -16.07 0.31 -0.85
N GLN A 133 -15.86 1.06 0.23
CA GLN A 133 -14.51 1.37 0.74
C GLN A 133 -13.65 0.12 1.01
N LYS A 134 -14.26 -0.97 1.49
CA LYS A 134 -13.58 -2.26 1.77
C LYS A 134 -13.09 -2.99 0.50
N LYS A 135 -13.71 -2.75 -0.65
CA LYS A 135 -13.45 -3.45 -1.94
C LYS A 135 -12.60 -2.62 -2.92
N ARG A 136 -12.28 -1.35 -2.60
CA ARG A 136 -11.56 -0.41 -3.49
C ARG A 136 -10.24 -0.96 -4.02
N SER A 137 -9.37 -1.45 -3.14
CA SER A 137 -8.05 -1.97 -3.54
C SER A 137 -8.16 -3.19 -4.46
N GLN A 138 -9.11 -4.08 -4.20
CA GLN A 138 -9.36 -5.28 -5.00
C GLN A 138 -9.90 -4.94 -6.39
N ILE A 139 -10.87 -4.02 -6.48
CA ILE A 139 -11.46 -3.58 -7.75
C ILE A 139 -10.41 -2.87 -8.60
N VAL A 140 -9.62 -1.96 -8.00
CA VAL A 140 -8.51 -1.27 -8.70
C VAL A 140 -7.46 -2.28 -9.19
N ALA A 141 -7.09 -3.27 -8.37
CA ALA A 141 -6.15 -4.32 -8.78
C ALA A 141 -6.72 -5.17 -9.94
N THR A 142 -8.02 -5.49 -9.91
CA THR A 142 -8.66 -6.26 -10.99
C THR A 142 -8.70 -5.48 -12.30
N LEU A 143 -9.05 -4.18 -12.24
CA LEU A 143 -8.97 -3.29 -13.39
C LEU A 143 -7.54 -3.21 -13.97
N ALA A 144 -6.53 -3.22 -13.11
CA ALA A 144 -5.12 -3.23 -13.53
C ALA A 144 -4.74 -4.54 -14.22
N VAL A 145 -5.08 -5.70 -13.65
CA VAL A 145 -4.81 -7.01 -14.25
C VAL A 145 -5.48 -7.15 -15.63
N MET A 146 -6.74 -6.73 -15.76
CA MET A 146 -7.45 -6.76 -17.05
C MET A 146 -6.78 -5.87 -18.10
N ALA A 147 -6.28 -4.70 -17.69
CA ALA A 147 -5.50 -3.83 -18.56
C ALA A 147 -4.15 -4.47 -18.94
N SER A 148 -3.45 -5.12 -18.00
CA SER A 148 -2.20 -5.82 -18.28
C SER A 148 -2.39 -6.97 -19.28
N ILE A 149 -3.50 -7.69 -19.23
CA ILE A 149 -3.81 -8.74 -20.23
C ILE A 149 -3.95 -8.12 -21.64
N ALA A 150 -4.65 -6.99 -21.77
CA ALA A 150 -4.75 -6.29 -23.05
C ALA A 150 -3.37 -5.82 -23.53
N ASN A 151 -2.59 -5.20 -22.63
CA ASN A 151 -1.25 -4.70 -22.93
C ASN A 151 -0.22 -5.82 -23.23
N MET A 152 -0.52 -7.06 -22.83
CA MET A 152 0.32 -8.21 -23.13
C MET A 152 0.19 -8.66 -24.59
N VAL A 153 -0.96 -8.43 -25.22
CA VAL A 153 -1.27 -8.95 -26.56
C VAL A 153 -1.17 -7.86 -27.62
N THR A 154 -1.63 -6.64 -27.32
CA THR A 154 -1.79 -5.60 -28.35
C THR A 154 -0.47 -5.05 -28.92
N PRO A 155 0.54 -4.69 -28.12
CA PRO A 155 1.78 -4.12 -28.65
C PRO A 155 2.59 -5.07 -29.56
N PRO A 156 2.77 -6.37 -29.25
CA PRO A 156 3.42 -7.30 -30.18
C PRO A 156 2.65 -7.48 -31.48
N LEU A 157 1.32 -7.58 -31.38
CA LEU A 157 0.46 -7.71 -32.56
C LEU A 157 0.58 -6.47 -33.44
N SER A 158 0.57 -5.27 -32.86
CA SER A 158 0.78 -4.03 -33.60
C SER A 158 2.17 -3.96 -34.22
N ALA A 159 3.22 -4.27 -33.47
CA ALA A 159 4.59 -4.27 -33.99
C ALA A 159 4.78 -5.23 -35.17
N TYR A 160 4.15 -6.41 -35.10
CA TYR A 160 4.12 -7.38 -36.21
C TYR A 160 3.38 -6.83 -37.42
N LEU A 161 2.19 -6.25 -37.24
CA LEU A 161 1.42 -5.64 -38.34
C LEU A 161 2.20 -4.50 -39.00
N ILE A 162 2.78 -3.59 -38.22
CA ILE A 162 3.61 -2.48 -38.73
C ILE A 162 4.79 -3.03 -39.54
N GLN A 163 5.47 -4.08 -39.06
CA GLN A 163 6.59 -4.68 -39.78
C GLN A 163 6.17 -5.27 -41.12
N VAL A 164 5.05 -6.00 -41.18
CA VAL A 164 4.54 -6.60 -42.43
C VAL A 164 4.02 -5.54 -43.41
N MET A 165 3.49 -4.43 -42.91
CA MET A 165 2.90 -3.37 -43.74
C MET A 165 3.92 -2.48 -44.44
N GLY A 166 5.21 -2.53 -44.07
CA GLY A 166 6.25 -1.69 -44.68
C GLY A 166 7.17 -0.98 -43.68
N GLY A 167 7.03 -1.24 -42.38
CA GLY A 167 7.91 -0.68 -41.34
C GLY A 167 7.33 0.54 -40.65
N LEU A 168 8.18 1.32 -39.98
CA LEU A 168 7.76 2.33 -38.98
C LEU A 168 6.88 3.44 -39.56
N GLU A 169 7.00 3.76 -40.86
CA GLU A 169 6.18 4.79 -41.52
C GLU A 169 4.68 4.46 -41.50
N GLU A 170 4.35 3.17 -41.48
CA GLU A 170 2.98 2.66 -41.48
C GLU A 170 2.27 2.78 -40.13
N ILE A 171 2.98 3.21 -39.08
CA ILE A 171 2.41 3.48 -37.75
C ILE A 171 1.29 4.53 -37.81
N ARG A 172 1.27 5.41 -38.83
CA ARG A 172 0.18 6.36 -39.06
C ARG A 172 -1.19 5.68 -39.15
N LYS A 173 -1.26 4.49 -39.77
CA LYS A 173 -2.50 3.68 -39.84
C LYS A 173 -2.91 3.17 -38.45
N MET A 174 -1.95 2.82 -37.60
CA MET A 174 -2.21 2.41 -36.21
C MET A 174 -2.73 3.59 -35.36
N PHE A 175 -2.26 4.81 -35.60
CA PHE A 175 -2.80 6.01 -34.98
C PHE A 175 -4.25 6.29 -35.41
N VAL A 176 -4.62 6.04 -36.67
CA VAL A 176 -6.02 6.11 -37.13
C VAL A 176 -6.88 5.05 -36.45
N ALA A 177 -6.40 3.80 -36.36
CA ALA A 177 -7.10 2.75 -35.63
C ALA A 177 -7.28 3.10 -34.14
N GLN A 178 -6.24 3.67 -33.51
CA GLN A 178 -6.28 4.19 -32.15
C GLN A 178 -7.35 5.28 -31.99
N PHE A 179 -7.48 6.21 -32.95
CA PHE A 179 -8.53 7.22 -32.97
C PHE A 179 -9.93 6.59 -33.02
N LEU A 180 -10.17 5.67 -33.97
CA LEU A 180 -11.47 5.02 -34.16
C LEU A 180 -11.91 4.24 -32.92
N ILE A 181 -11.02 3.44 -32.33
CA ILE A 181 -11.31 2.70 -31.09
C ILE A 181 -11.61 3.68 -29.95
N SER A 182 -10.81 4.73 -29.81
CA SER A 182 -11.01 5.75 -28.76
C SER A 182 -12.34 6.50 -28.94
N LEU A 183 -12.76 6.76 -30.17
CA LEU A 183 -14.04 7.39 -30.50
C LEU A 183 -15.21 6.47 -30.13
N VAL A 184 -15.13 5.17 -30.47
CA VAL A 184 -16.13 4.17 -30.06
C VAL A 184 -16.23 4.11 -28.52
N VAL A 185 -15.11 4.14 -27.82
CA VAL A 185 -15.10 4.16 -26.34
C VAL A 185 -15.71 5.44 -25.79
N TRP A 186 -15.43 6.60 -26.40
CA TRP A 186 -16.00 7.87 -26.00
C TRP A 186 -17.53 7.88 -26.19
N ILE A 187 -18.03 7.41 -27.35
CA ILE A 187 -19.47 7.26 -27.62
C ILE A 187 -20.12 6.27 -26.65
N TYR A 188 -19.47 5.13 -26.37
CA TYR A 188 -19.96 4.16 -25.40
C TYR A 188 -20.06 4.76 -24.00
N THR A 189 -19.03 5.50 -23.56
CA THR A 189 -19.03 6.19 -22.27
C THR A 189 -20.12 7.25 -22.20
N PHE A 190 -20.31 8.02 -23.28
CA PHE A 190 -21.39 9.00 -23.40
C PHE A 190 -22.77 8.36 -23.22
N LYS A 191 -23.03 7.23 -23.89
CA LYS A 191 -24.33 6.54 -23.85
C LYS A 191 -24.59 5.78 -22.55
N LYS A 192 -23.58 5.12 -21.97
CA LYS A 192 -23.79 4.14 -20.89
C LYS A 192 -23.42 4.64 -19.49
N LEU A 193 -22.59 5.68 -19.36
CA LEU A 193 -22.25 6.21 -18.04
C LEU A 193 -23.46 6.94 -17.45
N MET A 194 -23.88 6.57 -16.25
CA MET A 194 -24.97 7.26 -15.55
C MET A 194 -24.46 8.58 -14.96
N THR A 195 -25.29 9.62 -15.04
CA THR A 195 -24.99 10.93 -14.44
C THR A 195 -24.87 10.78 -12.94
N MET A 196 -23.86 11.45 -12.38
CA MET A 196 -23.67 11.56 -10.94
C MET A 196 -23.78 13.05 -10.62
N PRO A 197 -24.91 13.49 -10.03
CA PRO A 197 -25.03 14.85 -9.54
C PRO A 197 -23.84 15.17 -8.62
N SER A 198 -23.24 16.35 -8.79
CA SER A 198 -22.26 16.87 -7.83
C SER A 198 -22.91 16.95 -6.45
N SER A 199 -22.27 16.37 -5.42
CA SER A 199 -22.78 16.41 -4.04
C SER A 199 -22.93 17.86 -3.59
N GLU A 200 -24.12 18.20 -3.06
CA GLU A 200 -24.56 19.44 -2.41
C GLU A 200 -23.84 20.74 -2.80
N ARG A 201 -24.61 21.69 -3.35
CA ARG A 201 -24.26 23.09 -3.62
C ARG A 201 -23.75 23.80 -2.35
N ASN A 202 -22.52 23.53 -1.93
CA ASN A 202 -21.80 24.45 -1.07
C ASN A 202 -21.49 25.72 -1.87
N GLU A 203 -21.48 26.87 -1.18
CA GLU A 203 -21.29 28.21 -1.73
C GLU A 203 -20.27 28.25 -2.89
N ILE A 204 -20.63 28.98 -3.95
CA ILE A 204 -19.90 29.04 -5.22
C ILE A 204 -18.58 29.78 -5.02
N LYS A 205 -17.53 29.11 -4.51
CA LYS A 205 -16.19 29.69 -4.33
C LYS A 205 -15.48 29.88 -5.66
N GLY A 206 -15.25 31.13 -6.10
CA GLY A 206 -14.60 31.43 -7.38
C GLY A 206 -13.31 30.61 -7.62
N VAL A 207 -12.87 30.49 -8.88
CA VAL A 207 -11.66 29.68 -9.22
C VAL A 207 -10.47 30.09 -8.35
N VAL A 208 -10.32 31.40 -8.13
CA VAL A 208 -9.25 31.98 -7.31
C VAL A 208 -9.38 31.57 -5.84
N ASP A 209 -10.58 31.63 -5.27
CA ASP A 209 -10.82 31.25 -3.87
C ASP A 209 -10.63 29.76 -3.65
N ALA A 210 -11.08 28.94 -4.60
CA ALA A 210 -10.84 27.50 -4.56
C ALA A 210 -9.35 27.16 -4.67
N ALA A 211 -8.60 27.86 -5.51
CA ALA A 211 -7.15 27.72 -5.59
C ALA A 211 -6.49 28.12 -4.26
N LYS A 212 -6.84 29.29 -3.70
CA LYS A 212 -6.34 29.76 -2.39
C LYS A 212 -6.62 28.75 -1.28
N ASP A 213 -7.85 28.23 -1.21
CA ASP A 213 -8.24 27.21 -0.25
C ASP A 213 -7.43 25.92 -0.41
N MET A 214 -7.21 25.48 -1.65
CA MET A 214 -6.42 24.28 -1.92
C MET A 214 -4.96 24.46 -1.49
N PHE A 215 -4.34 25.60 -1.78
CA PHE A 215 -2.99 25.93 -1.30
C PHE A 215 -2.93 26.03 0.23
N PHE A 216 -3.94 26.61 0.87
CA PHE A 216 -4.04 26.65 2.33
C PHE A 216 -4.14 25.25 2.94
N GLN A 217 -4.98 24.37 2.37
CA GLN A 217 -5.09 22.98 2.78
C GLN A 217 -3.78 22.22 2.55
N MET A 218 -3.10 22.42 1.42
CA MET A 218 -1.78 21.84 1.15
C MET A 218 -0.74 22.29 2.19
N LYS A 219 -0.73 23.58 2.56
CA LYS A 219 0.15 24.12 3.60
C LYS A 219 -0.13 23.48 4.97
N LYS A 220 -1.41 23.29 5.32
CA LYS A 220 -1.82 22.59 6.55
C LYS A 220 -1.35 21.13 6.54
N VAL A 221 -1.52 20.41 5.44
CA VAL A 221 -1.09 19.02 5.29
C VAL A 221 0.43 18.89 5.28
N TYR A 222 1.14 19.87 4.67
CA TYR A 222 2.60 19.95 4.74
C TYR A 222 3.09 20.05 6.19
N ARG A 223 2.48 20.93 7.01
CA ARG A 223 2.81 21.03 8.43
C ARG A 223 2.56 19.72 9.19
N MET A 224 1.38 19.12 8.97
CA MET A 224 1.04 17.80 9.54
C MET A 224 2.02 16.69 9.10
N SER A 225 2.56 16.78 7.88
CA SER A 225 3.54 15.80 7.39
C SER A 225 4.84 15.82 8.18
N LYS A 226 5.26 17.00 8.67
CA LYS A 226 6.43 17.13 9.54
C LYS A 226 6.19 16.47 10.89
N GLU A 227 5.03 16.73 11.50
CA GLU A 227 4.62 16.15 12.79
C GLU A 227 4.54 14.62 12.73
N ARG A 228 4.08 14.06 11.60
CA ARG A 228 3.89 12.61 11.41
C ARG A 228 5.11 11.87 10.83
N LYS A 229 6.27 12.53 10.71
CA LYS A 229 7.47 11.98 10.03
C LYS A 229 7.20 11.52 8.57
N ALA A 230 6.21 12.12 7.93
CA ALA A 230 5.82 11.85 6.54
C ALA A 230 6.46 12.81 5.53
N SER A 231 7.22 13.82 5.99
CA SER A 231 7.92 14.79 5.13
C SER A 231 8.93 14.14 4.17
N SER A 232 9.47 12.97 4.53
CA SER A 232 10.34 12.16 3.66
C SER A 232 9.67 11.81 2.32
N TRP A 233 8.35 11.62 2.30
CA TRP A 233 7.60 11.36 1.07
C TRP A 233 7.62 12.54 0.10
N ILE A 234 7.63 13.77 0.61
CA ILE A 234 7.68 14.97 -0.25
C ILE A 234 9.02 14.99 -1.00
N VAL A 235 10.12 14.72 -0.30
CA VAL A 235 11.45 14.62 -0.91
C VAL A 235 11.51 13.45 -1.90
N MET A 236 10.92 12.30 -1.56
CA MET A 236 10.84 11.15 -2.47
C MET A 236 10.04 11.43 -3.75
N PHE A 237 9.03 12.30 -3.70
CA PHE A 237 8.24 12.73 -4.85
C PHE A 237 8.93 13.84 -5.64
N LEU A 238 9.67 14.72 -4.96
CA LEU A 238 10.52 15.72 -5.61
C LEU A 238 11.61 15.04 -6.46
N LEU A 239 12.30 14.03 -5.92
CA LEU A 239 13.33 13.27 -6.65
C LEU A 239 12.76 12.23 -7.63
N GLY A 240 11.45 12.01 -7.58
CA GLY A 240 10.78 10.97 -8.34
C GLY A 240 10.92 11.09 -9.86
N PRO A 241 10.59 12.24 -10.47
CA PRO A 241 10.68 12.43 -11.91
C PRO A 241 12.09 12.21 -12.47
N PHE A 242 13.13 12.62 -11.74
CA PHE A 242 14.52 12.39 -12.14
C PHE A 242 14.90 10.91 -12.24
N ALA A 243 14.22 10.02 -11.52
CA ALA A 243 14.44 8.58 -11.56
C ALA A 243 13.52 7.82 -12.55
N TRP A 244 12.46 8.47 -13.06
CA TRP A 244 11.41 7.80 -13.82
C TRP A 244 11.04 8.55 -15.10
N GLN A 245 10.63 9.80 -14.97
CA GLN A 245 10.21 10.62 -16.11
C GLN A 245 11.39 10.93 -17.04
N LEU A 246 12.54 11.25 -16.45
CA LEU A 246 13.77 11.61 -17.17
C LEU A 246 14.17 10.56 -18.20
N VAL A 247 14.02 9.28 -17.88
CA VAL A 247 14.38 8.14 -18.76
C VAL A 247 13.19 7.62 -19.60
N SER A 248 11.96 8.05 -19.31
CA SER A 248 10.73 7.49 -19.88
C SER A 248 10.71 7.42 -21.41
N PRO A 249 11.06 8.47 -22.18
CA PRO A 249 11.00 8.40 -23.64
C PRO A 249 12.18 7.62 -24.24
N PHE A 250 13.26 7.44 -23.48
CA PHE A 250 14.52 6.91 -23.98
C PHE A 250 14.63 5.39 -23.91
N TRP A 251 13.74 4.72 -23.18
CA TRP A 251 13.71 3.27 -23.07
C TRP A 251 13.61 2.55 -24.44
N PRO A 252 12.60 2.81 -25.30
CA PRO A 252 12.52 2.18 -26.62
C PRO A 252 13.61 2.68 -27.58
N ILE A 253 14.01 3.95 -27.43
CA ILE A 253 15.02 4.57 -28.29
C ILE A 253 16.39 3.92 -28.05
N TYR A 254 16.75 3.66 -26.79
CA TYR A 254 17.99 2.97 -26.45
C TYR A 254 17.97 1.51 -26.92
N ALA A 255 16.82 0.84 -26.83
CA ALA A 255 16.65 -0.50 -27.39
C ALA A 255 16.87 -0.52 -28.92
N SER A 256 16.34 0.47 -29.64
CA SER A 256 16.54 0.60 -31.10
C SER A 256 17.97 1.03 -31.47
N GLU A 257 18.42 2.18 -30.99
CA GLU A 257 19.63 2.83 -31.49
C GLU A 257 20.92 2.19 -30.98
N VAL A 258 20.94 1.83 -29.69
CA VAL A 258 22.13 1.29 -29.02
C VAL A 258 22.12 -0.23 -29.08
N CYS A 259 21.01 -0.87 -28.70
CA CYS A 259 20.93 -2.33 -28.69
C CYS A 259 20.65 -2.94 -30.09
N LYS A 260 20.28 -2.14 -31.09
CA LYS A 260 19.90 -2.59 -32.45
C LYS A 260 18.76 -3.60 -32.44
N SER A 261 17.80 -3.40 -31.53
CA SER A 261 16.63 -4.28 -31.38
C SER A 261 15.65 -4.06 -32.53
N SER A 262 15.10 -5.15 -33.07
CA SER A 262 14.07 -5.05 -34.10
C SER A 262 12.75 -4.51 -33.53
N LEU A 263 11.88 -4.01 -34.41
CA LEU A 263 10.54 -3.52 -34.04
C LEU A 263 9.72 -4.58 -33.28
N LEU A 264 9.87 -5.87 -33.65
CA LEU A 264 9.22 -6.98 -32.95
C LEU A 264 9.70 -7.10 -31.49
N ILE A 265 11.02 -7.01 -31.27
CA ILE A 265 11.57 -7.10 -29.91
C ILE A 265 11.06 -5.93 -29.07
N ILE A 266 11.04 -4.72 -29.63
CA ILE A 266 10.51 -3.52 -28.94
C ILE A 266 9.01 -3.70 -28.62
N GLY A 267 8.24 -4.25 -29.56
CA GLY A 267 6.83 -4.58 -29.37
C GLY A 267 6.56 -5.66 -28.31
N LEU A 268 7.53 -6.56 -28.06
CA LEU A 268 7.46 -7.60 -27.02
C LEU A 268 7.79 -7.07 -25.61
N LEU A 269 8.40 -5.89 -25.46
CA LEU A 269 8.79 -5.36 -24.15
C LEU A 269 7.59 -5.19 -23.19
N PRO A 270 6.44 -4.61 -23.60
CA PRO A 270 5.27 -4.51 -22.74
C PRO A 270 4.66 -5.87 -22.36
N THR A 271 4.83 -6.89 -23.21
CA THR A 271 4.39 -8.26 -22.95
C THR A 271 5.17 -8.89 -21.82
N VAL A 272 6.50 -8.80 -21.89
CA VAL A 272 7.39 -9.29 -20.81
C VAL A 272 7.05 -8.58 -19.50
N ASP A 273 6.90 -7.26 -19.51
CA ASP A 273 6.50 -6.50 -18.31
C ASP A 273 5.14 -6.94 -17.76
N SER A 274 4.14 -7.11 -18.62
CA SER A 274 2.79 -7.49 -18.22
C SER A 274 2.74 -8.89 -17.61
N ILE A 275 3.44 -9.87 -18.20
CA ILE A 275 3.54 -11.24 -17.67
C ILE A 275 4.09 -11.19 -16.24
N ILE A 276 5.25 -10.56 -16.05
CA ILE A 276 5.91 -10.49 -14.74
C ILE A 276 5.01 -9.80 -13.71
N ARG A 277 4.36 -8.68 -14.07
CA ARG A 277 3.44 -7.98 -13.16
C ARG A 277 2.22 -8.82 -12.78
N ILE A 278 1.59 -9.53 -13.73
CA ILE A 278 0.43 -10.39 -13.45
C ILE A 278 0.80 -11.46 -12.42
N PHE A 279 1.96 -12.10 -12.58
CA PHE A 279 2.41 -13.16 -11.68
C PHE A 279 2.93 -12.65 -10.33
N LEU A 280 3.65 -11.52 -10.27
CA LEU A 280 4.33 -11.06 -9.06
C LEU A 280 3.57 -10.01 -8.24
N GLN A 281 2.74 -9.17 -8.86
CA GLN A 281 2.12 -8.03 -8.17
C GLN A 281 1.21 -8.47 -7.01
N ILE A 282 0.40 -9.53 -7.21
CA ILE A 282 -0.52 -10.03 -6.17
C ILE A 282 0.24 -10.77 -5.06
N PRO A 283 1.14 -11.73 -5.34
CA PRO A 283 1.94 -12.36 -4.29
C PRO A 283 2.76 -11.37 -3.49
N LEU A 284 3.46 -10.42 -4.14
CA LEU A 284 4.27 -9.42 -3.45
C LEU A 284 3.42 -8.48 -2.59
N ALA A 285 2.23 -8.09 -3.05
CA ALA A 285 1.28 -7.33 -2.23
C ALA A 285 0.88 -8.10 -0.96
N LYS A 286 0.52 -9.38 -1.08
CA LYS A 286 0.16 -10.23 0.07
C LYS A 286 1.32 -10.45 1.04
N ILE A 287 2.54 -10.63 0.52
CA ILE A 287 3.74 -10.78 1.34
C ILE A 287 4.02 -9.46 2.07
N SER A 288 3.89 -8.32 1.38
CA SER A 288 4.00 -6.98 1.94
C SER A 288 3.02 -6.78 3.09
N ASP A 289 1.76 -7.17 2.92
CA ASP A 289 0.73 -7.04 3.96
C ASP A 289 1.00 -7.92 5.20
N ARG A 290 1.86 -8.95 5.12
CA ARG A 290 2.20 -9.87 6.23
C ARG A 290 3.57 -9.63 6.87
N LYS A 291 4.58 -9.35 6.05
CA LYS A 291 5.99 -9.21 6.45
C LYS A 291 6.41 -7.76 6.71
N GLY A 292 5.60 -6.78 6.27
CA GLY A 292 5.90 -5.35 6.32
C GLY A 292 6.04 -4.75 4.93
N ARG A 293 5.46 -3.58 4.68
CA ARG A 293 5.44 -2.94 3.36
C ARG A 293 6.83 -2.45 2.98
N LYS A 294 7.50 -1.74 3.90
CA LYS A 294 8.83 -1.17 3.67
C LYS A 294 9.85 -2.28 3.38
N ARG A 295 9.82 -3.37 4.15
CA ARG A 295 10.75 -4.50 3.96
C ARG A 295 10.65 -5.13 2.57
N VAL A 296 9.44 -5.38 2.09
CA VAL A 296 9.24 -5.99 0.76
C VAL A 296 9.67 -5.04 -0.36
N ILE A 297 9.39 -3.74 -0.24
CA ILE A 297 9.86 -2.75 -1.22
C ILE A 297 11.39 -2.74 -1.28
N LEU A 298 12.08 -2.72 -0.13
CA LEU A 298 13.54 -2.70 -0.08
C LEU A 298 14.18 -3.97 -0.66
N LEU A 299 13.57 -5.13 -0.47
CA LEU A 299 14.08 -6.40 -1.00
C LEU A 299 13.97 -6.48 -2.53
N ILE A 300 12.90 -5.91 -3.11
CA ILE A 300 12.61 -6.01 -4.54
C ILE A 300 13.23 -4.85 -5.34
N ARG A 301 13.47 -3.69 -4.73
CA ARG A 301 14.03 -2.51 -5.42
C ARG A 301 15.35 -2.77 -6.17
N PRO A 302 16.32 -3.55 -5.65
CA PRO A 302 17.58 -3.80 -6.34
C PRO A 302 17.45 -4.41 -7.73
N PHE A 303 16.37 -5.16 -8.02
CA PHE A 303 16.14 -5.73 -9.35
C PHE A 303 15.99 -4.65 -10.42
N ARG A 304 15.40 -3.48 -10.11
CA ARG A 304 15.34 -2.34 -11.03
C ARG A 304 16.72 -1.74 -11.27
N TYR A 305 17.58 -1.69 -10.26
CA TYR A 305 18.94 -1.17 -10.42
C TYR A 305 19.79 -2.12 -11.26
N ALA A 306 19.64 -3.43 -11.04
CA ALA A 306 20.22 -4.44 -11.92
C ALA A 306 19.73 -4.26 -13.36
N ALA A 307 18.43 -3.99 -13.58
CA ALA A 307 17.90 -3.70 -14.91
C ALA A 307 18.62 -2.51 -15.58
N LEU A 308 18.74 -1.37 -14.90
CA LEU A 308 19.43 -0.18 -15.43
C LEU A 308 20.91 -0.44 -15.72
N VAL A 309 21.62 -1.13 -14.82
CA VAL A 309 23.04 -1.46 -15.00
C VAL A 309 23.22 -2.41 -16.18
N VAL A 310 22.39 -3.46 -16.28
CA VAL A 310 22.43 -4.41 -17.41
C VAL A 310 22.08 -3.71 -18.72
N PHE A 311 21.18 -2.72 -18.71
CA PHE A 311 20.84 -1.97 -19.92
C PHE A 311 22.02 -1.13 -20.43
N ILE A 312 22.69 -0.41 -19.52
CA ILE A 312 23.86 0.42 -19.84
C ILE A 312 25.06 -0.45 -20.30
N LEU A 313 25.37 -1.50 -19.56
CA LEU A 313 26.50 -2.40 -19.87
C LEU A 313 26.20 -3.26 -21.09
N GLY A 314 25.00 -3.84 -21.17
CA GLY A 314 24.59 -4.71 -22.27
C GLY A 314 24.55 -3.99 -23.60
N GLY A 315 24.11 -2.73 -23.63
CA GLY A 315 24.18 -1.88 -24.83
C GLY A 315 25.60 -1.48 -25.24
N SER A 316 26.59 -1.70 -24.37
CA SER A 316 28.01 -1.43 -24.68
C SER A 316 28.65 -2.56 -25.50
N TYR A 317 28.15 -3.78 -25.39
CA TYR A 317 28.61 -4.92 -26.18
C TYR A 317 27.87 -4.95 -27.51
N LYS A 318 28.56 -5.19 -28.63
CA LYS A 318 27.96 -5.31 -29.97
C LYS A 318 28.00 -6.76 -30.45
N ASN A 319 27.30 -7.63 -29.72
CA ASN A 319 27.26 -9.07 -30.00
C ASN A 319 25.88 -9.47 -30.53
N ALA A 320 25.75 -10.69 -31.06
CA ALA A 320 24.47 -11.21 -31.57
C ALA A 320 23.35 -11.25 -30.50
N VAL A 321 23.70 -11.22 -29.21
CA VAL A 321 22.75 -11.24 -28.08
C VAL A 321 22.26 -9.83 -27.71
N THR A 322 22.99 -8.78 -28.10
CA THR A 322 22.70 -7.39 -27.71
C THR A 322 21.25 -6.95 -28.03
N PRO A 323 20.67 -7.27 -29.21
CA PRO A 323 19.28 -6.97 -29.52
C PRO A 323 18.25 -7.57 -28.55
N PHE A 324 18.59 -8.65 -27.83
CA PHE A 324 17.69 -9.33 -26.90
C PHE A 324 17.83 -8.86 -25.45
N VAL A 325 18.91 -8.13 -25.12
CA VAL A 325 19.15 -7.55 -23.78
C VAL A 325 17.94 -6.78 -23.25
N PRO A 326 17.23 -5.94 -24.05
CA PRO A 326 16.08 -5.19 -23.55
C PRO A 326 14.96 -6.08 -22.99
N LEU A 327 14.74 -7.29 -23.51
CA LEU A 327 13.73 -8.21 -22.97
C LEU A 327 14.06 -8.61 -21.53
N PHE A 328 15.32 -8.95 -21.28
CA PHE A 328 15.80 -9.30 -19.94
C PHE A 328 15.76 -8.10 -18.99
N VAL A 329 16.09 -6.90 -19.49
CA VAL A 329 16.01 -5.66 -18.73
C VAL A 329 14.57 -5.33 -18.33
N TRP A 330 13.60 -5.47 -19.24
CA TRP A 330 12.18 -5.27 -18.92
C TRP A 330 11.66 -6.29 -17.92
N MET A 331 12.14 -7.53 -17.98
CA MET A 331 11.82 -8.53 -16.98
C MET A 331 12.29 -8.09 -15.58
N LEU A 332 13.57 -7.70 -15.45
CA LEU A 332 14.14 -7.24 -14.18
C LEU A 332 13.46 -5.95 -13.67
N ASP A 333 13.17 -5.01 -14.56
CA ASP A 333 12.46 -3.79 -14.20
C ASP A 333 11.04 -4.11 -13.72
N ALA A 334 10.32 -4.98 -14.41
CA ALA A 334 8.98 -5.41 -14.02
C ALA A 334 8.98 -6.07 -12.63
N VAL A 335 9.99 -6.88 -12.29
CA VAL A 335 10.19 -7.40 -10.93
C VAL A 335 10.36 -6.23 -9.95
N GLY A 336 11.32 -5.34 -10.21
CA GLY A 336 11.66 -4.22 -9.33
C GLY A 336 10.52 -3.22 -9.10
N THR A 337 9.61 -3.11 -10.07
CA THR A 337 8.46 -2.19 -10.03
C THR A 337 7.16 -2.85 -9.55
N SER A 338 7.13 -4.18 -9.37
CA SER A 338 5.93 -4.93 -8.97
C SER A 338 5.45 -4.60 -7.54
N THR A 339 6.29 -3.97 -6.71
CA THR A 339 5.92 -3.48 -5.37
C THR A 339 5.19 -2.12 -5.38
N GLY A 340 4.72 -1.65 -6.54
CA GLY A 340 4.01 -0.37 -6.67
C GLY A 340 2.75 -0.27 -5.79
N SER A 341 2.01 -1.37 -5.61
CA SER A 341 0.85 -1.45 -4.71
C SER A 341 1.24 -1.27 -3.24
N SER A 342 2.32 -1.94 -2.81
CA SER A 342 2.90 -1.77 -1.47
C SER A 342 3.39 -0.35 -1.22
N PHE A 343 4.04 0.27 -2.21
CA PHE A 343 4.50 1.65 -2.15
C PHE A 343 3.33 2.62 -2.02
N TRP A 344 2.27 2.43 -2.81
CA TRP A 344 1.06 3.25 -2.73
C TRP A 344 0.40 3.14 -1.36
N ALA A 345 0.27 1.93 -0.82
CA ALA A 345 -0.33 1.71 0.48
C ALA A 345 0.49 2.33 1.62
N LEU A 346 1.82 2.13 1.61
CA LEU A 346 2.74 2.73 2.59
C LEU A 346 2.63 4.27 2.58
N ARG A 347 2.53 4.88 1.40
CA ARG A 347 2.33 6.33 1.22
C ARG A 347 0.98 6.82 1.76
N THR A 348 -0.06 6.02 1.66
CA THR A 348 -1.41 6.42 2.10
C THR A 348 -1.66 6.21 3.58
N GLU A 349 -1.00 5.23 4.20
CA GLU A 349 -1.21 4.87 5.61
C GLU A 349 -0.53 5.84 6.59
N VAL A 350 0.47 6.61 6.14
CA VAL A 350 1.14 7.61 6.98
C VAL A 350 0.26 8.83 7.32
N MET A 351 -0.81 9.04 6.55
CA MET A 351 -1.71 10.20 6.70
C MET A 351 -3.15 9.79 7.03
N PRO A 352 -3.89 10.56 7.83
CA PRO A 352 -5.30 10.28 8.11
C PRO A 352 -6.17 10.27 6.85
N LYS A 353 -7.16 9.39 6.81
CA LYS A 353 -8.11 9.26 5.68
C LYS A 353 -8.79 10.59 5.30
N LYS A 354 -9.06 11.47 6.29
CA LYS A 354 -9.70 12.78 6.09
C LYS A 354 -8.90 13.75 5.22
N VAL A 355 -7.56 13.64 5.21
CA VAL A 355 -6.67 14.54 4.46
C VAL A 355 -5.99 13.86 3.27
N GLN A 356 -6.41 12.63 2.93
CA GLN A 356 -5.73 11.79 1.96
C GLN A 356 -5.81 12.35 0.53
N SER A 357 -6.92 13.00 0.16
CA SER A 357 -7.07 13.69 -1.13
C SER A 357 -6.07 14.84 -1.27
N THR A 358 -6.03 15.73 -0.27
CA THR A 358 -5.10 16.87 -0.21
C THR A 358 -3.64 16.39 -0.14
N TRP A 359 -3.34 15.32 0.58
CA TRP A 359 -2.01 14.71 0.63
C TRP A 359 -1.55 14.22 -0.75
N ASN A 360 -2.41 13.48 -1.45
CA ASN A 360 -2.12 13.04 -2.81
C ASN A 360 -1.97 14.23 -3.77
N ALA A 361 -2.78 15.28 -3.62
CA ALA A 361 -2.68 16.48 -4.43
C ALA A 361 -1.34 17.20 -4.20
N LEU A 362 -0.90 17.36 -2.94
CA LEU A 362 0.40 17.94 -2.60
C LEU A 362 1.55 17.15 -3.24
N LEU A 363 1.55 15.83 -3.09
CA LEU A 363 2.59 14.97 -3.66
C LEU A 363 2.62 14.99 -5.19
N ASN A 364 1.45 14.96 -5.84
CA ASN A 364 1.35 15.05 -7.29
C ASN A 364 1.81 16.43 -7.80
N PHE A 365 1.43 17.51 -7.12
CA PHE A 365 1.88 18.87 -7.45
C PHE A 365 3.42 18.95 -7.43
N VAL A 366 4.04 18.43 -6.36
CA VAL A 366 5.51 18.36 -6.23
C VAL A 366 6.13 17.50 -7.33
N TRP A 367 5.53 16.35 -7.65
CA TRP A 367 6.01 15.48 -8.73
C TRP A 367 6.01 16.20 -10.07
N TYR A 368 4.88 16.76 -10.49
CA TYR A 368 4.81 17.37 -11.81
C TYR A 368 5.62 18.66 -11.90
N LEU A 369 5.73 19.44 -10.82
CA LEU A 369 6.61 20.62 -10.79
C LEU A 369 8.08 20.22 -11.01
N SER A 370 8.53 19.15 -10.35
CA SER A 370 9.89 18.60 -10.53
C SER A 370 10.09 17.91 -11.89
N SER A 371 9.01 17.39 -12.47
CA SER A 371 9.01 16.73 -13.77
C SER A 371 9.34 17.67 -14.93
N ILE A 372 9.07 18.97 -14.78
CA ILE A 372 9.38 19.99 -15.81
C ILE A 372 10.89 20.03 -16.11
N PRO A 373 11.79 20.34 -15.15
CA PRO A 373 13.22 20.32 -15.42
C PRO A 373 13.77 18.90 -15.62
N ALA A 374 13.21 17.88 -14.96
CA ALA A 374 13.70 16.50 -15.09
C ALA A 374 13.54 15.94 -16.51
N SER A 375 12.43 16.24 -17.18
CA SER A 375 12.18 15.77 -18.55
C SER A 375 13.14 16.43 -19.55
N LEU A 376 13.33 17.75 -19.42
CA LEU A 376 14.27 18.49 -20.28
C LEU A 376 15.72 18.03 -20.07
N LEU A 377 16.12 17.84 -18.81
CA LEU A 377 17.45 17.32 -18.48
C LEU A 377 17.73 15.96 -19.11
N GLY A 378 16.73 15.09 -19.21
CA GLY A 378 16.87 13.79 -19.87
C GLY A 378 17.27 13.91 -21.34
N GLY A 379 16.67 14.85 -22.07
CA GLY A 379 17.01 15.12 -23.46
C GLY A 379 18.40 15.71 -23.65
N ILE A 380 18.80 16.63 -22.77
CA ILE A 380 20.15 17.21 -22.78
C ILE A 380 21.20 16.12 -22.52
N LEU A 381 20.99 15.28 -21.51
CA LEU A 381 21.90 14.19 -21.16
C LEU A 381 22.01 13.16 -22.30
N TRP A 382 20.91 12.86 -22.98
CA TRP A 382 20.91 11.93 -24.12
C TRP A 382 21.79 12.41 -25.27
N ASN A 383 21.74 13.70 -25.60
CA ASN A 383 22.56 14.26 -26.69
C ASN A 383 24.07 14.22 -26.39
N ILE A 384 24.46 14.18 -25.12
CA ILE A 384 25.86 14.00 -24.71
C ILE A 384 26.26 12.53 -24.86
N ASP A 385 25.53 11.62 -24.19
CA ASP A 385 25.69 10.18 -24.32
C ASP A 385 24.37 9.46 -23.96
N PRO A 386 23.87 8.53 -24.80
CA PRO A 386 22.63 7.78 -24.55
C PRO A 386 22.55 7.04 -23.20
N ARG A 387 23.67 6.78 -22.52
CA ARG A 387 23.77 6.10 -21.23
C ARG A 387 23.55 7.06 -20.05
N LEU A 388 23.86 8.36 -20.21
CA LEU A 388 23.82 9.34 -19.12
C LEU A 388 22.44 9.52 -18.49
N PRO A 389 21.31 9.55 -19.25
CA PRO A 389 19.98 9.61 -18.63
C PRO A 389 19.73 8.46 -17.65
N PHE A 390 20.12 7.24 -18.03
CA PHE A 390 19.94 6.05 -17.21
C PHE A 390 20.87 6.02 -16.00
N LEU A 391 22.12 6.45 -16.17
CA LEU A 391 23.08 6.56 -15.08
C LEU A 391 22.63 7.60 -14.05
N PHE A 392 22.15 8.76 -14.51
CA PHE A 392 21.61 9.81 -13.64
C PHE A 392 20.39 9.30 -12.86
N ALA A 393 19.45 8.64 -13.54
CA ALA A 393 18.29 8.05 -12.89
C ALA A 393 18.67 6.99 -11.85
N LEU A 394 19.69 6.16 -12.13
CA LEU A 394 20.23 5.18 -11.19
C LEU A 394 20.83 5.87 -9.95
N ILE A 395 21.65 6.90 -10.14
CA ILE A 395 22.25 7.67 -9.03
C ILE A 395 21.17 8.31 -8.17
N VAL A 396 20.13 8.90 -8.77
CA VAL A 396 19.03 9.52 -8.01
C VAL A 396 18.22 8.48 -7.24
N ASP A 397 17.80 7.37 -7.87
CA ASP A 397 16.96 6.38 -7.20
C ASP A 397 17.74 5.56 -6.16
N ALA A 398 18.92 5.04 -6.52
CA ALA A 398 19.75 4.21 -5.64
C ALA A 398 20.54 5.04 -4.61
N GLY A 399 21.08 6.20 -5.00
CA GLY A 399 21.93 7.03 -4.14
C GLY A 399 21.16 7.94 -3.18
N PHE A 400 19.96 8.40 -3.55
CA PHE A 400 19.19 9.31 -2.70
C PHE A 400 17.85 8.71 -2.25
N ARG A 401 17.02 8.23 -3.18
CA ARG A 401 15.65 7.79 -2.83
C ARG A 401 15.64 6.52 -1.98
N LEU A 402 16.52 5.56 -2.25
CA LEU A 402 16.63 4.34 -1.45
C LEU A 402 17.12 4.61 -0.01
N PRO A 403 18.22 5.36 0.23
CA PRO A 403 18.61 5.74 1.59
C PRO A 403 17.53 6.52 2.35
N ILE A 404 16.79 7.41 1.67
CA ILE A 404 15.67 8.12 2.29
C ILE A 404 14.58 7.14 2.74
N LEU A 405 14.23 6.17 1.88
CA LEU A 405 13.28 5.12 2.21
C LEU A 405 13.76 4.26 3.40
N ILE A 406 15.05 3.92 3.46
CA ILE A 406 15.65 3.13 4.54
C ILE A 406 15.65 3.91 5.86
N ARG A 407 16.08 5.17 5.86
CA ARG A 407 16.34 5.93 7.10
C ARG A 407 15.13 6.68 7.65
N TYR A 408 14.30 7.27 6.77
CA TYR A 408 13.29 8.24 7.19
C TYR A 408 11.84 7.79 7.01
N VAL A 409 11.57 6.79 6.17
CA VAL A 409 10.20 6.30 5.99
C VAL A 409 9.91 5.23 7.04
N PRO A 410 8.91 5.40 7.92
CA PRO A 410 8.56 4.40 8.92
C PRO A 410 7.83 3.21 8.30
N GLU A 411 7.89 2.04 8.95
CA GLU A 411 7.03 0.91 8.61
C GLU A 411 5.62 1.16 9.15
N THR A 412 4.60 0.98 8.32
CA THR A 412 3.20 1.26 8.69
C THR A 412 2.47 0.04 9.22
N ILE A 413 2.93 -1.16 8.88
CA ILE A 413 2.36 -2.40 9.42
C ILE A 413 2.97 -2.67 10.80
N VAL A 414 2.27 -2.19 11.83
CA VAL A 414 2.52 -2.57 13.21
C VAL A 414 1.85 -3.92 13.45
N ARG A 415 2.63 -4.97 13.70
CA ARG A 415 2.08 -6.23 14.22
C ARG A 415 1.57 -5.97 15.62
N MET A 416 0.27 -5.71 15.77
CA MET A 416 -0.36 -5.84 17.07
C MET A 416 -0.15 -7.29 17.50
N ARG A 417 0.41 -7.50 18.71
CA ARG A 417 0.47 -8.83 19.32
C ARG A 417 -0.96 -9.39 19.21
N LYS A 418 -1.14 -10.57 18.60
CA LYS A 418 -2.44 -11.25 18.66
C LYS A 418 -2.83 -11.29 20.14
N ALA A 419 -4.05 -10.85 20.47
CA ALA A 419 -4.58 -11.10 21.80
C ALA A 419 -4.40 -12.61 22.08
N PRO A 420 -3.84 -13.00 23.24
CA PRO A 420 -3.73 -14.41 23.59
C PRO A 420 -5.13 -15.03 23.44
N ARG A 421 -5.24 -16.19 22.79
CA ARG A 421 -6.52 -16.89 22.69
C ARG A 421 -6.95 -17.23 24.11
N ILE A 422 -8.02 -16.61 24.60
CA ILE A 422 -8.61 -16.99 25.86
C ILE A 422 -9.39 -18.28 25.62
N GLY A 423 -9.05 -19.32 26.38
CA GLY A 423 -9.82 -20.55 26.41
C GLY A 423 -10.59 -20.67 27.70
N PRO A 424 -11.16 -21.84 27.98
CA PRO A 424 -12.20 -21.96 28.99
C PRO A 424 -11.66 -21.72 30.41
N HIS A 425 -10.37 -21.91 30.66
CA HIS A 425 -9.81 -21.91 32.01
C HIS A 425 -9.38 -20.51 32.47
N ILE A 426 -9.42 -20.30 33.79
CA ILE A 426 -9.02 -19.06 34.44
C ILE A 426 -7.96 -19.40 35.46
N LEU A 427 -6.77 -18.85 35.26
CA LEU A 427 -5.63 -19.01 36.14
C LEU A 427 -5.57 -17.78 37.03
N ILE A 428 -5.91 -17.92 38.31
CA ILE A 428 -5.80 -16.85 39.29
C ILE A 428 -4.59 -17.14 40.18
N TYR A 429 -3.52 -16.38 40.01
CA TYR A 429 -2.37 -16.48 40.90
C TYR A 429 -2.05 -15.12 41.48
N GLY A 430 -1.28 -15.11 42.56
CA GLY A 430 -1.06 -13.90 43.34
C GLY A 430 -0.16 -14.18 44.52
N LEU A 431 0.29 -13.10 45.14
CA LEU A 431 1.06 -13.21 46.37
C LEU A 431 0.17 -13.74 47.50
N SER A 432 0.75 -14.43 48.48
CA SER A 432 0.01 -14.94 49.63
C SER A 432 -0.81 -13.86 50.33
N GLU A 433 -2.06 -14.17 50.70
CA GLU A 433 -3.02 -13.25 51.33
C GLU A 433 -3.44 -12.03 50.46
N ALA A 434 -3.16 -12.06 49.15
CA ALA A 434 -3.70 -11.09 48.17
C ALA A 434 -5.20 -11.32 47.83
N GLY A 435 -5.95 -12.07 48.64
CA GLY A 435 -7.39 -12.29 48.40
C GLY A 435 -7.71 -13.36 47.35
N LEU A 436 -6.80 -14.31 47.10
CA LEU A 436 -6.97 -15.43 46.17
C LEU A 436 -8.27 -16.22 46.43
N THR A 437 -8.40 -16.81 47.62
CA THR A 437 -9.54 -17.67 47.99
C THR A 437 -10.90 -16.96 47.90
N SER A 438 -10.98 -15.69 48.32
CA SER A 438 -12.23 -14.92 48.30
C SER A 438 -12.62 -14.52 46.88
N THR A 439 -11.65 -14.18 46.04
CA THR A 439 -11.86 -13.87 44.63
C THR A 439 -12.24 -15.13 43.86
N ALA A 440 -11.54 -16.25 44.05
CA ALA A 440 -11.82 -17.53 43.39
C ALA A 440 -13.25 -18.01 43.68
N ARG A 441 -13.72 -17.94 44.93
CA ARG A 441 -15.10 -18.29 45.32
C ARG A 441 -16.16 -17.40 44.66
N LEU A 442 -15.88 -16.10 44.51
CA LEU A 442 -16.80 -15.18 43.85
C LEU A 442 -16.86 -15.43 42.34
N VAL A 443 -15.72 -15.71 41.72
CA VAL A 443 -15.62 -16.07 40.29
C VAL A 443 -16.31 -17.42 40.04
N GLN A 444 -16.16 -18.40 40.93
CA GLN A 444 -16.89 -19.67 40.90
C GLN A 444 -18.40 -19.44 40.91
N ARG A 445 -18.91 -18.60 41.81
CA ARG A 445 -20.34 -18.28 41.90
C ARG A 445 -20.85 -17.56 40.66
N SER A 446 -20.08 -16.62 40.10
CA SER A 446 -20.51 -15.88 38.90
C SER A 446 -20.46 -16.73 37.63
N MET A 447 -19.54 -17.70 37.54
CA MET A 447 -19.28 -18.45 36.30
C MET A 447 -19.61 -19.94 36.34
N LYS A 448 -20.18 -20.45 37.44
CA LYS A 448 -20.48 -21.88 37.64
C LYS A 448 -19.27 -22.78 37.33
N ALA A 449 -18.07 -22.30 37.67
CA ALA A 449 -16.80 -22.97 37.42
C ALA A 449 -16.33 -23.74 38.66
N GLU A 450 -15.62 -24.84 38.47
CA GLU A 450 -15.03 -25.60 39.58
C GLU A 450 -13.68 -24.99 39.99
N ILE A 451 -13.42 -24.91 41.30
CA ILE A 451 -12.13 -24.45 41.82
C ILE A 451 -11.26 -25.67 42.08
N ILE A 452 -10.12 -25.75 41.40
CA ILE A 452 -9.09 -26.73 41.69
C ILE A 452 -8.08 -26.08 42.65
N ASN A 453 -8.25 -26.35 43.93
CA ASN A 453 -7.35 -25.89 44.98
C ASN A 453 -6.27 -26.95 45.21
N ALA A 454 -5.02 -26.63 44.92
CA ALA A 454 -3.97 -27.63 44.79
C ALA A 454 -2.82 -27.38 45.77
N ALA A 455 -3.08 -27.71 47.04
CA ALA A 455 -2.02 -28.21 47.94
C ALA A 455 -1.67 -29.69 47.63
N GLN A 456 -2.43 -30.38 46.77
CA GLN A 456 -2.36 -31.85 46.59
C GLN A 456 -2.22 -32.35 45.13
N THR A 457 -2.05 -31.49 44.12
CA THR A 457 -2.08 -31.94 42.70
C THR A 457 -0.70 -31.88 42.03
N ASP A 458 -0.24 -33.02 41.49
CA ASP A 458 0.99 -33.12 40.70
C ASP A 458 0.86 -32.36 39.35
N THR A 459 1.92 -31.64 38.97
CA THR A 459 2.05 -30.84 37.75
C THR A 459 1.71 -31.59 36.45
N LYS A 460 2.07 -32.89 36.36
CA LYS A 460 1.73 -33.73 35.20
C LYS A 460 0.24 -34.06 35.12
N ARG A 461 -0.46 -34.09 36.26
CA ARG A 461 -1.90 -34.35 36.33
C ARG A 461 -2.68 -33.08 35.97
N LEU A 462 -2.18 -31.91 36.37
CA LEU A 462 -2.77 -30.60 36.07
C LEU A 462 -2.82 -30.30 34.56
N SER A 463 -1.73 -30.54 33.83
CA SER A 463 -1.67 -30.35 32.37
C SER A 463 -2.58 -31.32 31.61
N LYS A 464 -2.78 -32.54 32.13
CA LYS A 464 -3.73 -33.51 31.57
C LYS A 464 -5.18 -33.05 31.75
N ILE A 465 -5.53 -32.53 32.92
CA ILE A 465 -6.88 -32.00 33.23
C ILE A 465 -7.23 -30.82 32.31
N LEU A 466 -6.31 -29.87 32.17
CA LEU A 466 -6.45 -28.69 31.29
C LEU A 466 -6.63 -29.07 29.80
N ARG A 467 -6.11 -30.22 29.36
CA ARG A 467 -6.29 -30.71 28.00
C ARG A 467 -7.59 -31.48 27.78
N SER A 468 -8.11 -32.12 28.81
CA SER A 468 -9.31 -32.97 28.71
C SER A 468 -10.62 -32.23 28.96
N GLU A 469 -10.61 -31.21 29.83
CA GLU A 469 -11.82 -30.51 30.23
C GLU A 469 -12.10 -29.28 29.38
N LYS A 470 -13.27 -29.26 28.72
CA LYS A 470 -13.75 -28.08 27.99
C LYS A 470 -14.51 -27.08 28.88
N ARG A 471 -14.70 -27.39 30.16
CA ARG A 471 -15.44 -26.56 31.12
C ARG A 471 -14.50 -25.54 31.77
N PRO A 472 -15.02 -24.37 32.19
CA PRO A 472 -14.20 -23.38 32.85
C PRO A 472 -13.74 -23.89 34.23
N LEU A 473 -12.43 -23.89 34.43
CA LEU A 473 -11.79 -24.27 35.69
C LEU A 473 -11.06 -23.06 36.25
N ILE A 474 -11.12 -22.87 37.56
CA ILE A 474 -10.37 -21.84 38.27
C ILE A 474 -9.20 -22.53 38.98
N ILE A 475 -7.97 -22.23 38.55
CA ILE A 475 -6.75 -22.73 39.21
C ILE A 475 -6.17 -21.61 40.05
N GLU A 476 -5.97 -21.88 41.34
CA GLU A 476 -5.42 -20.90 42.28
C GLU A 476 -4.02 -21.25 42.82
N GLY A 477 -3.22 -20.22 43.10
CA GLY A 477 -1.95 -20.33 43.80
C GLY A 477 -0.75 -20.77 42.95
N THR A 478 0.20 -21.48 43.55
CA THR A 478 1.44 -21.93 42.90
C THR A 478 1.23 -22.83 41.68
N PRO A 479 0.23 -23.74 41.64
CA PRO A 479 -0.09 -24.55 40.46
C PRO A 479 -0.50 -23.74 39.23
N ALA A 480 -1.13 -22.57 39.42
CA ALA A 480 -1.46 -21.67 38.31
C ALA A 480 -0.20 -21.08 37.64
N LEU A 481 0.91 -20.91 38.38
CA LEU A 481 2.20 -20.53 37.79
C LEU A 481 2.80 -21.65 36.91
N TYR A 482 2.52 -22.92 37.21
CA TYR A 482 2.93 -24.03 36.35
C TYR A 482 2.01 -24.17 35.13
N ALA A 483 0.70 -24.04 35.32
CA ALA A 483 -0.28 -24.06 34.23
C ALA A 483 -0.08 -22.93 33.22
N ALA A 484 0.34 -21.74 33.68
CA ALA A 484 0.58 -20.59 32.82
C ALA A 484 1.77 -20.76 31.86
N LYS A 485 2.66 -21.75 32.08
CA LYS A 485 3.83 -22.01 31.24
C LYS A 485 3.48 -22.78 29.97
N ASP A 486 2.45 -23.62 30.01
CA ASP A 486 2.08 -24.50 28.89
C ASP A 486 1.34 -23.78 27.73
N GLU A 487 1.25 -22.44 27.75
CA GLU A 487 0.62 -21.60 26.71
C GLU A 487 -0.76 -22.13 26.23
N GLN A 488 -1.58 -22.65 27.14
CA GLN A 488 -2.92 -23.14 26.80
C GLN A 488 -4.00 -22.14 27.19
N GLU A 489 -4.95 -22.01 26.26
CA GLU A 489 -6.05 -21.06 26.17
C GLU A 489 -6.68 -20.78 27.56
N SER A 490 -6.25 -19.73 28.26
CA SER A 490 -6.72 -19.39 29.60
C SER A 490 -6.52 -17.92 29.96
N VAL A 491 -7.44 -17.34 30.74
CA VAL A 491 -7.29 -15.97 31.30
C VAL A 491 -6.36 -16.03 32.50
N ARG A 492 -5.27 -15.26 32.47
CA ARG A 492 -4.29 -15.21 33.56
C ARG A 492 -4.47 -13.93 34.36
N VAL A 493 -4.90 -14.06 35.60
CA VAL A 493 -5.20 -12.94 36.50
C VAL A 493 -4.18 -12.94 37.64
N LEU A 494 -3.43 -11.86 37.76
CA LEU A 494 -2.53 -11.62 38.89
C LEU A 494 -3.22 -10.77 39.96
N LEU A 495 -3.35 -11.31 41.17
CA LEU A 495 -3.82 -10.55 42.34
C LEU A 495 -2.64 -10.05 43.16
N VAL A 496 -2.64 -8.74 43.43
CA VAL A 496 -1.61 -8.07 44.22
C VAL A 496 -2.24 -7.22 45.33
N ALA A 497 -1.52 -7.07 46.44
CA ALA A 497 -1.82 -6.16 47.54
C ALA A 497 -0.49 -5.72 48.19
N SER A 498 -0.49 -4.55 48.83
CA SER A 498 0.68 -4.06 49.56
C SER A 498 1.14 -5.06 50.63
N ARG A 499 2.44 -5.07 50.94
CA ARG A 499 3.00 -5.97 51.97
C ARG A 499 2.37 -5.73 53.34
N GLU A 500 2.10 -4.48 53.68
CA GLU A 500 1.44 -4.09 54.93
C GLU A 500 0.03 -4.68 55.03
N GLU A 501 -0.79 -4.51 54.00
CA GLU A 501 -2.17 -5.03 53.99
C GLU A 501 -2.20 -6.57 54.03
N ARG A 502 -1.28 -7.24 53.31
CA ARG A 502 -1.16 -8.71 53.37
C ARG A 502 -0.74 -9.19 54.77
N THR A 503 0.17 -8.47 55.41
CA THR A 503 0.63 -8.74 56.77
C THR A 503 -0.49 -8.59 57.78
N ARG A 504 -1.28 -7.53 57.65
CA ARG A 504 -2.47 -7.29 58.48
C ARG A 504 -3.51 -8.41 58.33
N ARG A 505 -3.82 -8.80 57.08
CA ARG A 505 -4.74 -9.92 56.79
C ARG A 505 -4.26 -11.24 57.38
N ARG A 506 -2.97 -11.55 57.25
CA ARG A 506 -2.34 -12.75 57.81
C ARG A 506 -2.39 -12.74 59.35
N SER A 507 -1.98 -11.63 59.96
CA SER A 507 -2.00 -11.39 61.41
C SER A 507 -3.40 -11.61 62.01
N GLN A 508 -4.42 -10.99 61.41
CA GLN A 508 -5.82 -11.16 61.82
C GLN A 508 -6.31 -12.61 61.71
N LYS A 509 -5.92 -13.31 60.65
CA LYS A 509 -6.34 -14.69 60.39
C LYS A 509 -5.67 -15.70 61.31
N SER A 510 -4.37 -15.52 61.60
CA SER A 510 -3.59 -16.44 62.44
C SER A 510 -3.57 -16.04 63.92
N LYS A 511 -4.12 -14.88 64.28
CA LYS A 511 -4.03 -14.26 65.63
C LYS A 511 -2.58 -14.16 66.13
N LYS A 512 -1.63 -13.93 65.23
CA LYS A 512 -0.20 -13.78 65.55
C LYS A 512 0.21 -12.31 65.47
N PRO A 513 1.25 -11.86 66.18
CA PRO A 513 1.78 -10.50 66.01
C PRO A 513 2.17 -10.21 64.56
N GLU A 514 2.01 -8.96 64.12
CA GLU A 514 2.25 -8.55 62.73
C GLU A 514 3.67 -8.85 62.25
N PHE A 515 4.68 -8.73 63.12
CA PHE A 515 6.07 -9.05 62.76
C PHE A 515 6.29 -10.55 62.45
N VAL A 516 5.53 -11.45 63.10
CA VAL A 516 5.58 -12.89 62.82
C VAL A 516 4.88 -13.18 61.50
N ALA A 517 3.70 -12.60 61.30
CA ALA A 517 2.95 -12.69 60.05
C ALA A 517 3.75 -12.13 58.85
N PHE A 518 4.51 -11.06 59.08
CA PHE A 518 5.40 -10.46 58.09
C PHE A 518 6.51 -11.43 57.66
N LYS A 519 7.20 -12.05 58.62
CA LYS A 519 8.28 -13.00 58.36
C LYS A 519 7.78 -14.24 57.60
N GLU A 520 6.62 -14.77 58.00
CA GLU A 520 5.98 -15.90 57.32
C GLU A 520 5.61 -15.56 55.86
N LEU A 521 5.06 -14.35 55.61
CA LEU A 521 4.76 -13.88 54.27
C LEU A 521 6.01 -13.66 53.41
N GLU A 522 7.09 -13.17 54.00
CA GLU A 522 8.35 -12.97 53.30
C GLU A 522 8.95 -14.30 52.81
N GLU A 523 8.86 -15.35 53.63
CA GLU A 523 9.30 -16.70 53.23
C GLU A 523 8.44 -17.28 52.11
N GLU A 524 7.12 -17.06 52.13
CA GLU A 524 6.21 -17.47 51.06
C GLU A 524 6.47 -16.71 49.75
N ASP A 525 6.62 -15.39 49.81
CA ASP A 525 6.94 -14.55 48.64
C ASP A 525 8.27 -15.02 48.00
N ARG A 526 9.29 -15.33 48.82
CA ARG A 526 10.59 -15.88 48.34
C ARG A 526 10.45 -17.25 47.69
N LYS A 527 9.49 -18.09 48.11
CA LYS A 527 9.23 -19.40 47.49
C LYS A 527 8.58 -19.21 46.11
N VAL A 528 7.57 -18.34 46.02
CA VAL A 528 6.87 -18.03 44.77
C VAL A 528 7.82 -17.40 43.76
N ASP A 529 8.66 -16.45 44.18
CA ASP A 529 9.65 -15.79 43.32
C ASP A 529 10.71 -16.77 42.79
N ARG A 530 11.20 -17.69 43.63
CA ARG A 530 12.10 -18.77 43.18
C ARG A 530 11.47 -19.66 42.10
N ILE A 531 10.18 -19.96 42.22
CA ILE A 531 9.44 -20.74 41.23
C ILE A 531 9.27 -19.94 39.93
N ALA A 532 8.93 -18.66 40.02
CA ALA A 532 8.80 -17.77 38.87
C ALA A 532 10.12 -17.65 38.08
N ARG A 533 11.23 -17.38 38.78
CA ARG A 533 12.58 -17.33 38.16
C ARG A 533 12.95 -18.63 37.46
N ARG A 534 12.66 -19.78 38.10
CA ARG A 534 12.96 -21.10 37.54
C ARG A 534 12.12 -21.42 36.30
N LEU A 535 10.85 -20.99 36.27
CA LEU A 535 9.92 -21.31 35.18
C LEU A 535 10.02 -20.36 33.99
N TYR A 536 10.23 -19.07 34.25
CA TYR A 536 10.08 -17.98 33.28
C TYR A 536 11.34 -17.13 33.06
N HIS A 537 12.44 -17.40 33.78
CA HIS A 537 13.66 -16.59 33.72
C HIS A 537 13.43 -15.09 34.02
N ALA A 538 12.43 -14.77 34.84
CA ALA A 538 12.07 -13.41 35.24
C ALA A 538 11.62 -13.39 36.71
N ASP A 539 11.73 -12.24 37.38
CA ASP A 539 11.09 -12.04 38.68
C ASP A 539 9.58 -11.89 38.50
N LEU A 540 8.81 -12.20 39.55
CA LEU A 540 7.35 -12.02 39.51
C LEU A 540 6.94 -10.57 39.18
N SER A 541 7.81 -9.61 39.50
CA SER A 541 7.64 -8.17 39.27
C SER A 541 8.13 -7.67 37.91
N SER A 542 8.89 -8.44 37.13
CA SER A 542 9.68 -7.90 36.00
C SER A 542 9.38 -8.41 34.59
N MET A 543 8.53 -9.44 34.33
CA MET A 543 7.98 -9.74 32.97
C MET A 543 6.80 -10.74 33.00
N PRO A 544 6.01 -10.90 31.91
CA PRO A 544 4.60 -11.28 31.99
C PRO A 544 4.34 -12.79 31.84
N PRO A 545 3.48 -13.35 32.70
CA PRO A 545 2.53 -14.33 32.22
C PRO A 545 1.08 -14.01 32.62
N PHE A 546 0.74 -12.76 32.98
CA PHE A 546 -0.64 -12.37 33.29
C PHE A 546 -1.23 -11.46 32.20
N ASP A 547 -2.54 -11.60 31.96
CA ASP A 547 -3.29 -10.76 31.03
C ASP A 547 -3.83 -9.51 31.76
N VAL A 548 -4.15 -9.65 33.06
CA VAL A 548 -4.61 -8.55 33.92
C VAL A 548 -4.00 -8.67 35.31
N ALA A 549 -3.48 -7.56 35.85
CA ALA A 549 -3.08 -7.45 37.26
C ALA A 549 -4.06 -6.55 38.02
N ILE A 550 -4.52 -7.00 39.19
CA ILE A 550 -5.55 -6.33 39.97
C ILE A 550 -5.07 -6.11 41.41
N ASN A 551 -5.09 -4.85 41.84
CA ASN A 551 -4.79 -4.48 43.22
C ASN A 551 -6.01 -4.68 44.11
N THR A 552 -5.97 -5.68 44.99
CA THR A 552 -7.07 -6.07 45.89
C THR A 552 -7.18 -5.20 47.15
N GLU A 553 -6.30 -4.22 47.32
CA GLU A 553 -6.45 -3.15 48.32
C GLU A 553 -7.45 -2.10 47.82
N ARG A 554 -7.39 -1.77 46.52
CA ARG A 554 -8.21 -0.73 45.89
C ARG A 554 -9.48 -1.27 45.24
N VAL A 555 -9.48 -2.54 44.85
CA VAL A 555 -10.57 -3.16 44.11
C VAL A 555 -11.18 -4.29 44.95
N PRO A 556 -12.44 -4.16 45.41
CA PRO A 556 -13.09 -5.20 46.21
C PRO A 556 -13.32 -6.47 45.37
N PRO A 557 -13.25 -7.67 45.98
CA PRO A 557 -13.35 -8.96 45.28
C PRO A 557 -14.57 -9.13 44.37
N LYS A 558 -15.72 -8.49 44.70
CA LYS A 558 -16.92 -8.48 43.85
C LYS A 558 -16.69 -7.79 42.50
N LYS A 559 -15.96 -6.66 42.49
CA LYS A 559 -15.60 -5.96 41.25
C LYS A 559 -14.58 -6.77 40.45
N VAL A 560 -13.65 -7.44 41.12
CA VAL A 560 -12.68 -8.35 40.49
C VAL A 560 -13.40 -9.45 39.71
N ALA A 561 -14.38 -10.13 40.34
CA ALA A 561 -15.17 -11.16 39.65
C ALA A 561 -15.92 -10.63 38.43
N LYS A 562 -16.49 -9.41 38.51
CA LYS A 562 -17.16 -8.75 37.37
C LYS A 562 -16.19 -8.42 36.23
N ILE A 563 -14.98 -7.95 36.54
CA ILE A 563 -13.92 -7.70 35.54
C ILE A 563 -13.59 -9.00 34.80
N ILE A 564 -13.41 -10.09 35.53
CA ILE A 564 -13.08 -11.41 34.96
C ILE A 564 -14.23 -11.93 34.07
N ALA A 565 -15.49 -11.70 34.45
CA ALA A 565 -16.66 -12.07 33.63
C ALA A 565 -16.73 -11.28 32.30
N VAL A 566 -16.53 -9.95 32.35
CA VAL A 566 -16.57 -9.08 31.16
C VAL A 566 -15.46 -9.41 30.16
N LEU A 567 -14.26 -9.76 30.67
CA LEU A 567 -13.13 -10.17 29.81
C LEU A 567 -13.46 -11.43 28.99
N ARG A 568 -14.41 -12.24 29.43
CA ARG A 568 -14.87 -13.43 28.72
C ARG A 568 -16.01 -13.14 27.76
N GLU A 569 -17.04 -12.39 28.19
CA GLU A 569 -18.20 -12.03 27.35
C GLU A 569 -17.78 -11.30 26.06
N LYS A 570 -16.80 -10.39 26.15
CA LYS A 570 -16.26 -9.68 24.98
C LYS A 570 -15.63 -10.57 23.92
N GLU A 571 -15.18 -11.78 24.28
CA GLU A 571 -14.54 -12.70 23.33
C GLU A 571 -15.54 -13.66 22.68
N ASP A 572 -16.63 -14.01 23.37
CA ASP A 572 -17.71 -14.80 22.76
C ASP A 572 -18.40 -14.00 21.64
N GLU A 573 -18.53 -12.66 21.80
CA GLU A 573 -18.97 -11.73 20.73
C GLU A 573 -17.97 -11.59 19.56
N GLU A 574 -16.68 -11.87 19.75
CA GLU A 574 -15.66 -11.84 18.67
C GLU A 574 -15.57 -13.18 17.91
N LYS A 575 -16.18 -14.26 18.44
CA LYS A 575 -16.21 -15.60 17.83
C LYS A 575 -17.47 -15.85 16.99
N GLU A 576 -18.55 -15.08 17.19
CA GLU A 576 -19.70 -14.96 16.27
C GLU A 576 -19.41 -14.01 15.10
#